data_AF-A0A3D5Y8Y0-F1
#
_entry.id   AF-A0A3D5Y8Y0-F1
#
_cell.length_a   1.000
_cell.length_b   1.000
_cell.length_c   1.000
_cell.angle_alpha   90.00
_cell.angle_beta   90.00
_cell.angle_gamma   90.00
#
_symmetry.space_group_name_H-M   'P 1'
#
loop_
_entity.id
_entity.type
_entity.pdbx_description
1 polymer ?
#
loop_
_entity_poly.entity_id
_entity_poly.type
_entity_poly.pdbx_seq_one_letter_code
_entity_poly.pdbx_strand_id
1 'polypeptide(L)' 'MEKIHRRFDPASIEVVESNAKIIKPAEVAEVDIRLEKPVAVDRFSDIPELGRFVLEHAGHPVAGGIIIS' A
#
# COMPACT_ATOMS: atom_id res chain seq x y z
N MET A 1 8.24 -3.33 -4.28
CA MET A 1 6.87 -3.81 -4.56
C MET A 1 6.99 -5.08 -5.38
N GLU A 2 6.42 -6.18 -4.90
CA GLU A 2 6.45 -7.44 -5.64
C GLU A 2 5.25 -7.59 -6.56
N LYS A 3 4.07 -7.24 -6.06
CA LYS A 3 2.81 -7.45 -6.77
C LYS A 3 1.81 -6.37 -6.43
N ILE A 4 1.02 -5.97 -7.42
CA ILE A 4 -0.20 -5.19 -7.24
C ILE A 4 -1.37 -6.12 -7.51
N HIS A 5 -2.14 -6.47 -6.48
CA HIS A 5 -3.27 -7.38 -6.65
C HIS A 5 -4.44 -6.67 -7.29
N ARG A 6 -4.77 -5.48 -6.79
CA ARG A 6 -5.95 -4.72 -7.21
C ARG A 6 -5.71 -3.23 -7.08
N ARG A 7 -6.30 -2.47 -7.99
CA ARG A 7 -6.46 -1.01 -7.90
C ARG A 7 -7.92 -0.66 -7.71
N PHE A 8 -8.15 0.38 -6.92
CA PHE A 8 -9.46 0.86 -6.53
C PHE A 8 -9.54 2.36 -6.81
N ASP A 9 -10.72 2.80 -7.27
CA ASP A 9 -11.08 4.21 -7.22
C ASP A 9 -11.43 4.56 -5.76
N PRO A 10 -10.74 5.52 -5.12
CA PRO A 10 -10.98 5.83 -3.71
C PRO A 10 -12.37 6.42 -3.43
N ALA A 11 -13.03 7.00 -4.43
CA ALA A 11 -14.36 7.60 -4.26
C ALA A 11 -15.48 6.56 -4.34
N SER A 12 -15.34 5.54 -5.21
CA SER A 12 -16.37 4.50 -5.39
C SER A 12 -16.03 3.16 -4.74
N ILE A 13 -14.77 2.92 -4.36
CA ILE A 13 -14.23 1.63 -3.88
C ILE A 13 -14.35 0.52 -4.94
N GLU A 14 -14.68 0.87 -6.19
CA GLU A 14 -14.76 -0.09 -7.28
C GLU A 14 -13.37 -0.52 -7.74
N VAL A 15 -13.22 -1.81 -8.05
CA VAL A 15 -11.99 -2.35 -8.62
C VAL A 15 -11.84 -1.83 -10.04
N VAL A 16 -10.86 -0.99 -10.26
CA VAL A 16 -10.53 -0.44 -11.59
C VAL A 16 -9.76 -1.47 -12.41
N GLU A 17 -8.85 -2.21 -11.77
CA GLU A 17 -7.98 -3.18 -12.44
C GLU A 17 -7.50 -4.26 -11.47
N SER A 18 -7.50 -5.52 -11.91
CA SER A 18 -6.93 -6.66 -11.18
C SER A 18 -5.59 -7.08 -11.77
N ASN A 19 -4.65 -7.51 -10.93
CA ASN A 19 -3.25 -7.80 -11.28
C ASN A 19 -2.57 -6.66 -12.06
N ALA A 20 -2.80 -5.43 -11.60
CA ALA A 20 -2.33 -4.23 -12.29
C ALA A 20 -0.79 -4.17 -12.33
N LYS A 21 -0.25 -3.40 -13.29
CA LYS A 21 1.20 -3.18 -13.42
C LYS A 21 1.69 -1.83 -12.87
N ILE A 22 0.79 -0.85 -12.84
CA ILE A 22 1.10 0.54 -12.47
C ILE A 22 -0.06 1.08 -11.65
N ILE A 23 0.26 1.84 -10.61
CA ILE A 23 -0.69 2.62 -9.79
C ILE A 23 -0.58 4.08 -10.24
N LYS A 24 -1.70 4.72 -10.54
CA LYS A 24 -1.74 6.14 -10.96
C LYS A 24 -1.92 7.06 -9.75
N PRO A 25 -1.63 8.36 -9.88
CA PRO A 25 -1.93 9.33 -8.84
C PRO A 25 -3.40 9.28 -8.42
N ALA A 26 -3.65 9.45 -7.12
CA ALA A 26 -4.97 9.41 -6.50
C ALA A 26 -5.71 8.07 -6.59
N GLU A 27 -5.02 6.97 -6.88
CA GLU A 27 -5.59 5.63 -6.78
C GLU A 27 -5.13 4.92 -5.52
N VAL A 28 -5.95 3.98 -5.04
CA VAL A 28 -5.61 3.08 -3.94
C VAL A 28 -5.32 1.71 -4.51
N ALA A 29 -4.35 0.99 -3.94
CA ALA A 29 -4.02 -0.34 -4.39
C ALA A 29 -3.69 -1.26 -3.21
N GLU A 30 -4.01 -2.54 -3.39
CA GLU A 30 -3.55 -3.62 -2.52
C GLU A 30 -2.27 -4.22 -3.12
N VAL A 31 -1.19 -4.18 -2.34
CA VAL A 31 0.15 -4.51 -2.82
C VAL A 31 0.92 -5.39 -1.84
N ASP A 32 1.78 -6.23 -2.40
CA ASP A 32 2.80 -6.96 -1.63
C ASP A 32 4.11 -6.16 -1.63
N ILE A 33 4.61 -5.84 -0.43
CA ILE A 33 5.86 -5.10 -0.23
C ILE A 33 6.89 -6.02 0.42
N ARG A 34 7.96 -6.32 -0.32
CA ARG A 34 9.16 -6.96 0.22
C ARG A 34 10.09 -5.91 0.83
N LEU A 35 10.47 -6.13 2.07
CA LEU A 35 11.46 -5.33 2.79
C LEU A 35 12.86 -5.95 2.61
N GLU A 36 13.88 -5.11 2.54
CA GLU A 36 15.28 -5.58 2.42
C GLU A 36 15.83 -6.15 3.73
N LYS A 37 15.23 -5.76 4.86
CA LYS A 37 15.60 -6.16 6.21
C LYS A 37 14.36 -6.56 6.99
N PRO A 38 14.48 -7.44 8.00
CA PRO A 38 13.38 -7.72 8.91
C PRO A 38 12.92 -6.45 9.64
N VAL A 39 11.62 -6.26 9.75
CA VAL A 39 10.99 -5.15 10.48
C VAL A 39 9.86 -5.72 11.33
N ALA A 40 9.71 -5.22 12.55
CA ALA A 40 8.57 -5.50 13.40
C ALA A 40 7.43 -4.55 13.04
N VAL A 41 6.32 -5.11 12.56
CA VAL A 41 5.10 -4.40 12.19
C VAL A 41 3.90 -5.24 12.58
N ASP A 42 2.76 -4.60 12.77
CA ASP A 42 1.49 -5.27 13.05
C ASP A 42 0.43 -4.82 12.04
N ARG A 43 -0.65 -5.60 11.93
CA ARG A 43 -1.79 -5.18 11.12
C ARG A 43 -2.39 -3.92 11.75
N PHE A 44 -2.87 -3.04 10.88
CA PHE A 44 -3.54 -1.82 11.27
C PHE A 44 -4.76 -2.06 12.17
N SER A 45 -5.47 -3.18 11.96
CA SER A 45 -6.60 -3.60 12.80
C SER A 45 -6.22 -3.98 14.22
N ASP A 46 -4.95 -4.36 14.44
CA ASP A 46 -4.46 -4.89 15.71
C ASP A 46 -3.77 -3.78 16.51
N ILE A 47 -2.76 -3.12 15.91
CA ILE A 47 -2.05 -1.98 16.49
C ILE A 47 -1.92 -0.87 15.43
N PRO A 48 -2.84 0.11 15.42
CA PRO A 48 -2.89 1.17 14.40
C PRO A 48 -1.60 1.97 14.22
N GLU A 49 -0.81 2.12 15.27
CA GLU A 49 0.46 2.86 15.28
C GLU A 49 1.57 2.10 14.55
N LEU A 50 1.57 0.77 14.63
CA LEU A 50 2.56 -0.10 13.96
C LEU A 50 2.12 -0.54 12.56
N GLY A 51 0.85 -0.34 12.22
CA GLY A 51 0.28 -0.69 10.92
C GLY A 51 0.26 0.43 9.88
N ARG A 52 0.55 1.69 10.26
CA ARG A 52 0.60 2.82 9.32
C ARG A 52 2.02 3.07 8.85
N PHE A 53 2.20 3.36 7.57
CA PHE A 53 3.50 3.70 7.00
C PHE A 53 3.41 4.74 5.89
N VAL A 54 4.56 5.34 5.58
CA VAL A 54 4.76 6.24 4.45
C VAL A 54 5.81 5.63 3.53
N LEU A 55 5.56 5.69 2.22
CA LEU A 55 6.56 5.37 1.20
C LEU A 55 7.19 6.67 0.71
N GLU A 56 8.50 6.68 0.64
CA GLU A 56 9.28 7.82 0.16
C GLU A 56 10.07 7.45 -1.09
N HIS A 57 10.22 8.43 -1.99
CA HIS A 57 11.14 8.36 -3.11
C HIS A 57 11.96 9.64 -3.15
N ALA A 58 13.29 9.52 -3.10
CA ALA A 58 14.22 10.64 -3.08
C ALA A 58 13.90 11.71 -2.00
N GLY A 59 13.49 11.28 -0.81
CA GLY A 59 13.19 12.17 0.33
C GLY A 59 11.82 12.83 0.27
N HIS A 60 10.96 12.44 -0.67
CA HIS A 60 9.60 12.95 -0.78
C HIS A 60 8.58 11.83 -0.53
N PRO A 61 7.55 12.06 0.31
CA PRO A 61 6.43 11.14 0.45
C PRO A 61 5.71 10.95 -0.89
N VAL A 62 5.61 9.71 -1.35
CA VAL A 62 4.92 9.34 -2.59
C VAL A 62 3.63 8.56 -2.34
N ALA A 63 3.49 7.92 -1.18
CA ALA A 63 2.27 7.23 -0.78
C ALA A 63 2.17 7.10 0.74
N GLY A 64 0.94 6.98 1.25
CA GLY A 64 0.66 6.49 2.60
C GLY A 64 -0.05 5.14 2.51
N GLY A 65 0.12 4.29 3.52
CA GLY A 65 -0.47 2.96 3.53
C GLY A 65 -0.78 2.42 4.92
N ILE A 66 -1.61 1.37 4.92
CA ILE A 66 -1.90 0.55 6.10
C ILE A 66 -1.57 -0.92 5.81
N ILE A 67 -1.10 -1.64 6.82
CA ILE A 67 -0.84 -3.08 6.76
C ILE A 67 -2.14 -3.82 7.08
N ILE A 68 -2.57 -4.70 6.19
CA ILE A 68 -3.83 -5.44 6.31
C ILE A 68 -3.64 -6.94 6.56
N SER A 69 -2.45 -7.48 6.30
CA SER A 69 -2.09 -8.90 6.43
C SER A 69 -0.65 -9.09 6.88
#